data_AF-A0A2S0PFA8-F1
#
_entry.id   AF-A0A2S0PFA8-F1
#
_cell.length_a   1.000
_cell.length_b   1.000
_cell.length_c   1.000
_cell.angle_alpha   90.00
_cell.angle_beta   90.00
_cell.angle_gamma   90.00
#
_symmetry.space_group_name_H-M   'P 1'
#
loop_
_entity.id
_entity.type
_entity.pdbx_description
1 polymer ?
#
loop_
_entity_poly.entity_id
_entity_poly.type
_entity_poly.pdbx_seq_one_letter_code
_entity_poly.pdbx_strand_id
1 'polypeptide(L)'
;MAVGSRKPFVRKLFDNSDVIRIREGVGLTQKQFWSPLGISQSGGSRYERGYYIPKPVRILLNLLYVRHVDIEALNEDDLKIVHYLRDQHPELYASLAKMIKRKG
;
A
#
# COMPACT_ATOMS: atom_id res chain seq x y z
N MET A 1 -26.61 -12.57 -0.59
CA MET A 1 -25.74 -12.83 0.58
C MET A 1 -24.91 -11.59 0.84
N ALA A 2 -24.98 -11.01 2.03
CA ALA A 2 -24.24 -9.80 2.36
C ALA A 2 -22.75 -10.12 2.52
N VAL A 3 -21.92 -9.67 1.58
CA VAL A 3 -20.47 -9.67 1.72
C VAL A 3 -20.13 -8.83 2.95
N GLY A 4 -19.61 -9.49 3.99
CA GLY A 4 -19.35 -8.87 5.30
C GLY A 4 -18.65 -7.52 5.21
N SER A 5 -19.09 -6.58 6.04
CA SER A 5 -18.62 -5.19 6.11
C SER A 5 -17.12 -5.06 5.85
N ARG A 6 -16.77 -4.41 4.74
CA ARG A 6 -15.38 -4.17 4.34
C ARG A 6 -14.69 -3.34 5.42
N LYS A 7 -13.68 -3.92 6.08
CA LYS A 7 -12.80 -3.13 6.93
C LYS A 7 -12.10 -2.09 6.04
N PRO A 8 -12.04 -0.81 6.45
CA PRO A 8 -11.43 0.23 5.64
C PRO A 8 -9.98 -0.14 5.33
N PHE A 9 -9.60 0.07 4.06
CA PHE A 9 -8.27 -0.27 3.54
C PHE A 9 -7.16 0.42 4.34
N VAL A 10 -7.41 1.65 4.78
CA VAL A 10 -6.54 2.42 5.66
C VAL A 10 -7.20 2.57 7.02
N ARG A 11 -6.62 1.94 8.05
CA ARG A 11 -7.08 2.11 9.44
C ARG A 11 -6.51 3.37 10.10
N LYS A 12 -5.28 3.75 9.74
CA LYS A 12 -4.60 4.98 10.18
C LYS A 12 -3.69 5.47 9.05
N LEU A 13 -3.80 6.74 8.69
CA LEU A 13 -2.87 7.40 7.77
C LEU A 13 -1.66 7.87 8.57
N PHE A 14 -0.47 7.72 8.00
CA PHE A 14 0.78 8.17 8.60
C PHE A 14 0.81 9.69 8.79
N ASP A 15 1.46 10.12 9.85
CA ASP A 15 1.96 11.47 10.00
C ASP A 15 3.42 11.58 9.56
N ASN A 16 3.98 12.79 9.61
CA ASN A 16 5.35 13.05 9.19
C ASN A 16 6.41 12.27 10.00
N SER A 17 6.15 12.03 11.29
CA SER A 17 7.06 11.28 12.16
C SER A 17 7.06 9.78 11.84
N ASP A 18 5.90 9.24 11.45
CA ASP A 18 5.79 7.87 10.96
C ASP A 18 6.61 7.70 9.66
N VAL A 19 6.56 8.69 8.75
CA VAL A 19 7.27 8.64 7.47
C VAL A 19 8.78 8.56 7.64
N ILE A 20 9.36 9.38 8.54
CA ILE A 20 10.80 9.32 8.85
C ILE A 20 11.15 7.93 9.39
N ARG A 21 10.39 7.44 10.38
CA ARG A 21 10.63 6.11 10.98
C ARG A 21 10.53 4.98 9.97
N ILE A 22 9.57 5.03 9.05
CA ILE A 22 9.43 4.04 7.98
C ILE A 22 10.67 4.08 7.08
N ARG A 23 11.08 5.26 6.62
CA ARG A 23 12.27 5.41 5.75
C ARG A 23 13.54 4.88 6.42
N GLU A 24 13.75 5.26 7.67
CA GLU A 24 14.90 4.82 8.46
C GLU A 24 14.88 3.31 8.71
N GLY A 25 13.70 2.76 9.00
CA GLY A 25 13.51 1.32 9.19
C GLY A 25 13.83 0.48 7.95
N VAL A 26 13.64 1.02 6.75
CA VAL A 26 14.03 0.36 5.49
C VAL A 26 15.44 0.74 5.00
N GLY A 27 16.15 1.62 5.71
CA GLY A 27 17.54 1.99 5.42
C GLY A 27 17.75 2.77 4.12
N LEU A 28 16.72 3.46 3.61
CA LEU A 28 16.78 4.17 2.33
C LEU A 28 17.13 5.66 2.49
N THR A 29 17.85 6.21 1.50
CA THR A 29 18.01 7.66 1.36
C THR A 29 16.67 8.31 0.99
N GLN A 30 16.53 9.63 1.22
CA GLN A 30 15.33 10.36 0.81
C GLN A 30 15.01 10.14 -0.67
N LYS A 31 16.01 10.22 -1.55
CA LYS A 31 15.79 10.01 -3.00
C LYS A 31 15.22 8.62 -3.28
N GLN A 32 15.84 7.57 -2.75
CA GLN A 32 15.39 6.19 -2.98
C GLN A 32 13.99 5.93 -2.41
N PHE A 33 13.69 6.51 -1.25
CA PHE A 33 12.41 6.33 -0.58
C PHE A 33 11.25 7.01 -1.33
N TRP A 34 11.49 8.19 -1.90
CA TRP A 34 10.44 9.00 -2.53
C TRP A 34 10.28 8.72 -4.03
N SER A 35 11.33 8.23 -4.71
CA SER A 35 11.32 8.01 -6.17
C SER A 35 10.23 7.05 -6.66
N PRO A 36 9.96 5.89 -6.02
CA PRO A 36 8.90 4.97 -6.47
C PRO A 36 7.49 5.57 -6.39
N LEU A 37 7.32 6.66 -5.62
CA LEU A 37 6.06 7.39 -5.51
C LEU A 37 5.96 8.55 -6.51
N GLY A 38 6.93 8.69 -7.42
CA GLY A 38 7.04 9.81 -8.34
C GLY A 38 7.37 11.14 -7.65
N ILE A 39 7.90 11.09 -6.42
CA ILE A 39 8.20 12.28 -5.63
C ILE A 39 9.71 12.56 -5.69
N SER A 40 10.06 13.81 -6.03
CA SER A 40 11.46 14.25 -6.03
C SER A 40 12.05 14.25 -4.63
N GLN A 41 13.39 14.18 -4.51
CA GLN A 41 14.06 14.26 -3.21
C GLN A 41 13.71 15.54 -2.46
N SER A 42 13.62 16.69 -3.15
CA SER A 42 13.26 17.97 -2.53
C SER A 42 11.81 18.00 -2.05
N GLY A 43 10.88 17.37 -2.79
CA GLY A 43 9.50 17.19 -2.35
C GLY A 43 9.39 16.30 -1.12
N GLY A 44 10.10 15.17 -1.14
CA GLY A 44 10.18 14.26 0.00
C GLY A 44 10.78 14.88 1.25
N SER A 45 11.83 15.69 1.09
CA SER A 45 12.46 16.43 2.19
C SER A 45 11.48 17.40 2.88
N ARG A 46 10.58 18.04 2.13
CA ARG A 46 9.51 18.86 2.74
C ARG A 46 8.61 18.02 3.62
N TYR A 47 8.17 16.87 3.14
CA TYR A 47 7.34 15.96 3.93
C TYR A 47 8.06 15.49 5.19
N GLU A 48 9.34 15.14 5.13
CA GLU A 48 10.08 14.75 6.33
C GLU A 48 10.30 15.92 7.30
N ARG A 49 10.28 17.17 6.84
CA ARG A 49 10.39 18.38 7.69
C ARG A 49 9.06 18.85 8.29
N GLY A 50 7.99 18.08 8.17
CA GLY A 50 6.68 18.40 8.78
C GLY A 50 5.70 19.12 7.86
N TYR A 51 6.01 19.32 6.57
CA TYR A 51 5.02 19.86 5.64
C TYR A 51 3.87 18.87 5.44
N TYR A 52 2.68 19.42 5.19
CA TYR A 52 1.49 18.59 4.96
C TYR A 52 1.72 17.58 3.84
N ILE A 53 1.54 16.30 4.18
CA ILE A 53 1.60 15.20 3.21
C ILE A 53 0.19 15.00 2.64
N PRO A 54 -0.03 15.08 1.32
CA PRO A 54 -1.34 14.80 0.73
C PRO A 54 -1.84 13.39 1.07
N LYS A 55 -3.14 13.24 1.28
CA LYS A 55 -3.77 11.93 1.54
C LYS A 55 -3.39 10.86 0.51
N PRO A 56 -3.37 11.13 -0.82
CA PRO A 56 -2.93 10.14 -1.80
C PRO A 56 -1.51 9.62 -1.55
N VAL A 57 -0.57 10.51 -1.22
CA VAL A 57 0.82 10.15 -0.92
C VAL A 57 0.90 9.25 0.30
N ARG A 58 0.14 9.54 1.37
CA ARG A 58 0.07 8.69 2.57
C ARG A 58 -0.49 7.30 2.29
N ILE A 59 -1.46 7.20 1.37
CA ILE A 59 -2.03 5.92 0.94
C ILE A 59 -0.98 5.10 0.19
N LEU A 60 -0.25 5.72 -0.74
CA LEU A 60 0.80 5.03 -1.51
C LEU A 60 1.98 4.60 -0.62
N LEU A 61 2.39 5.44 0.34
CA LEU A 61 3.39 5.06 1.36
C LEU A 61 2.95 3.81 2.13
N ASN A 62 1.67 3.72 2.50
CA ASN A 62 1.13 2.55 3.19
C ASN A 62 1.16 1.30 2.30
N LEU A 63 0.74 1.44 1.05
CA LEU A 63 0.79 0.34 0.07
C LEU A 63 2.20 -0.21 -0.07
N LEU A 64 3.15 0.67 -0.40
CA LEU A 64 4.50 0.27 -0.75
C LEU A 64 5.30 -0.24 0.45
N TYR A 65 5.37 0.54 1.53
CA TYR A 65 6.33 0.27 2.62
C TYR A 65 5.77 -0.49 3.81
N VAL A 66 4.44 -0.51 3.98
CA VAL A 66 3.81 -1.18 5.15
C VAL A 66 3.04 -2.42 4.75
N ARG A 67 2.41 -2.40 3.57
CA ARG A 67 1.72 -3.56 3.03
C ARG A 67 2.58 -4.36 2.08
N HIS A 68 3.78 -3.87 1.75
CA HIS A 68 4.72 -4.49 0.81
C HIS A 68 4.06 -4.83 -0.53
N VAL A 69 3.17 -3.94 -0.99
CA VAL A 69 2.55 -4.04 -2.31
C VAL A 69 3.51 -3.46 -3.32
N ASP A 70 3.93 -4.28 -4.27
CA ASP A 70 4.67 -3.82 -5.44
C ASP A 70 3.70 -3.07 -6.38
N ILE A 71 3.71 -1.74 -6.28
CA ILE A 71 2.83 -0.88 -7.06
C ILE A 71 3.25 -0.75 -8.53
N GLU A 72 4.49 -1.08 -8.87
CA GLU A 72 4.99 -1.04 -10.25
C GLU A 72 4.65 -2.33 -11.00
N ALA A 73 4.60 -3.47 -10.29
CA ALA A 73 4.21 -4.75 -10.86
C ALA A 73 2.69 -4.94 -11.00
N LEU A 74 1.88 -4.15 -10.29
CA LEU A 74 0.42 -4.22 -10.37
C LEU A 74 -0.07 -3.85 -11.77
N ASN A 75 -0.84 -4.75 -12.38
CA ASN A 75 -1.54 -4.47 -13.64
C ASN A 75 -3.07 -4.49 -13.47
N GLU A 76 -3.77 -4.04 -14.49
CA GLU A 76 -5.24 -3.94 -14.50
C GLU A 76 -5.91 -5.32 -14.40
N ASP A 77 -5.31 -6.34 -15.02
CA ASP A 77 -5.87 -7.69 -15.06
C ASP A 77 -5.81 -8.37 -13.69
N ASP A 78 -4.78 -8.12 -12.88
CA ASP A 78 -4.71 -8.59 -11.49
C ASP A 78 -5.96 -8.16 -10.70
N LEU A 79 -6.37 -6.90 -10.86
CA LEU A 79 -7.55 -6.36 -10.20
C LEU A 79 -8.84 -6.97 -10.77
N LYS A 80 -8.95 -7.08 -12.10
CA LYS A 80 -10.11 -7.70 -12.76
C LYS A 80 -10.29 -9.15 -12.33
N ILE A 81 -9.21 -9.93 -12.25
CA ILE A 81 -9.24 -11.32 -11.80
C ILE A 81 -9.73 -11.39 -10.35
N VAL A 82 -9.22 -10.54 -9.46
CA VAL A 82 -9.68 -10.50 -8.07
C VAL A 82 -11.17 -10.16 -7.96
N HIS A 83 -11.66 -9.23 -8.78
CA HIS A 83 -13.09 -8.90 -8.84
C HIS A 83 -13.92 -10.07 -9.37
N TYR A 84 -13.52 -10.64 -10.50
CA TYR A 84 -14.17 -11.80 -11.10
C TYR A 84 -14.26 -12.99 -10.14
N LEU A 85 -13.17 -13.31 -9.45
CA LEU A 85 -13.14 -14.39 -8.45
C LEU A 85 -14.10 -14.10 -7.29
N ARG A 86 -14.17 -12.87 -6.79
CA ARG A 86 -15.09 -12.53 -5.69
C ARG A 86 -16.55 -12.62 -6.10
N ASP A 87 -16.85 -12.19 -7.32
CA ASP A 87 -18.24 -12.06 -7.79
C ASP A 87 -18.79 -13.37 -8.34
N GLN A 88 -17.98 -14.11 -9.10
CA GLN A 88 -18.40 -15.33 -9.80
C GLN A 88 -17.97 -16.62 -9.09
N HIS A 89 -16.85 -16.61 -8.36
CA HIS A 89 -16.25 -17.81 -7.75
C HIS A 89 -15.81 -17.60 -6.28
N PRO A 90 -16.71 -17.17 -5.38
CA PRO A 90 -16.34 -16.73 -4.02
C PRO A 90 -15.67 -17.83 -3.18
N GLU A 91 -16.02 -19.10 -3.40
CA GLU A 91 -15.38 -20.24 -2.72
C GLU A 91 -13.93 -20.44 -3.15
N LEU A 92 -13.65 -20.27 -4.46
CA LEU A 92 -12.29 -20.32 -4.99
C LEU A 92 -11.46 -19.14 -4.48
N TYR A 93 -12.03 -17.94 -4.45
CA TYR A 93 -11.36 -16.79 -3.84
C TYR A 93 -10.98 -17.07 -2.38
N ALA A 94 -11.91 -17.62 -1.58
CA ALA A 94 -11.67 -17.95 -0.18
C ALA A 94 -10.61 -19.05 0.00
N SER A 95 -10.60 -20.07 -0.85
CA SER A 95 -9.62 -21.16 -0.79
C SER A 95 -8.21 -20.67 -1.15
N LEU A 96 -8.06 -19.88 -2.22
CA LEU A 96 -6.80 -19.25 -2.61
C LEU A 96 -6.28 -18.31 -1.51
N ALA A 97 -7.16 -17.47 -0.93
CA ALA A 97 -6.79 -16.59 0.18
C ALA A 97 -6.30 -17.37 1.42
N LYS A 98 -6.90 -18.54 1.70
CA LYS A 98 -6.45 -19.41 2.79
C LYS A 98 -5.10 -20.06 2.48
N MET A 99 -4.85 -20.44 1.23
CA MET A 99 -3.56 -21.01 0.80
C MET A 99 -2.43 -19.98 0.92
N ILE A 100 -2.64 -18.75 0.47
CA ILE A 100 -1.63 -17.67 0.57
C ILE A 100 -1.25 -17.41 2.03
N LYS A 101 -2.22 -17.33 2.95
CA LYS A 101 -1.98 -17.15 4.39
C LYS A 101 -1.22 -18.29 5.08
N ARG A 102 -1.17 -19.47 4.47
CA ARG A 102 -0.40 -20.61 5.00
C ARG A 102 1.04 -20.62 4.48
N LYS A 103 1.30 -19.93 3.37
CA LYS A 103 2.59 -19.94 2.68
C LYS A 103 3.51 -18.79 3.10
N GLY A 104 2.95 -17.70 3.62
CA GLY A 104 3.67 -16.61 4.28
C GLY A 104 3.45 -16.65 5.78
#